data_AF-N6UWI8-F1
#
_entry.id   AF-N6UWI8-F1
#
_cell.length_a   1.000
_cell.length_b   1.000
_cell.length_c   1.000
_cell.angle_alpha   90.00
_cell.angle_beta   90.00
_cell.angle_gamma   90.00
#
_symmetry.space_group_name_H-M   'P 1'
#
loop_
_entity.id
_entity.type
_entity.pdbx_description
1 polymer ?
#
loop_
_entity_poly.entity_id
_entity_poly.type
_entity_poly.pdbx_seq_one_letter_code
_entity_poly.pdbx_strand_id
1 'polypeptide(L)'
;MRKKIDKRGRKLVDYDSQRHSFQALQTNMKKRDDVKIGKGREQLEEAKRTYEILNSELHDELPALFDSRVLFLVTNLQTLFNAEHTFHSQSSKIFNELEDIVDKLATDSQRGSYSVKKTNGTNSLPRPKSLLKDSPELIINNLPPSRASDTNKSPTKKVEEVYDIPVEASTEHLPPGVLYRVKATYKYTREDVDELSFDVGEIVSVVEYDDPDEQEEGWLMGMKENGEKGMFPANFTRPL
;
A
#
# COMPACT_ATOMS: atom_id res chain seq x y z
N MET A 1 -10.44 11.77 -7.67
CA MET A 1 -10.27 13.22 -7.40
C MET A 1 -8.95 13.76 -7.96
N ARG A 2 -7.78 13.23 -7.57
CA ARG A 2 -6.46 13.68 -8.08
C ARG A 2 -6.38 13.78 -9.61
N LYS A 3 -6.62 12.68 -10.34
CA LYS A 3 -6.68 12.67 -11.83
C LYS A 3 -7.57 13.79 -12.42
N LYS A 4 -8.68 14.15 -11.75
CA LYS A 4 -9.61 15.22 -12.19
C LYS A 4 -9.01 16.61 -11.96
N ILE A 5 -8.32 16.83 -10.84
CA ILE A 5 -7.55 18.06 -10.55
C ILE A 5 -6.45 18.23 -11.60
N ASP A 6 -5.69 17.19 -11.91
CA ASP A 6 -4.58 17.25 -12.87
C ASP A 6 -5.10 17.54 -14.28
N LYS A 7 -6.22 16.90 -14.66
CA LYS A 7 -6.90 17.18 -15.93
C LYS A 7 -7.38 18.63 -16.00
N ARG A 8 -7.95 19.19 -14.92
CA ARG A 8 -8.33 20.61 -14.85
C ARG A 8 -7.11 21.53 -14.96
N GLY A 9 -5.98 21.16 -14.35
CA GLY A 9 -4.70 21.86 -14.49
C GLY A 9 -4.23 21.94 -15.93
N ARG A 10 -4.19 20.80 -16.65
CA ARG A 10 -3.85 20.76 -18.08
C ARG A 10 -4.81 21.61 -18.93
N LYS A 11 -6.11 21.56 -18.64
CA LYS A 11 -7.12 22.33 -19.40
C LYS A 11 -7.08 23.82 -19.14
N LEU A 12 -6.61 24.26 -17.97
CA LEU A 12 -6.33 25.68 -17.73
C LEU A 12 -5.20 26.17 -18.65
N VAL A 13 -4.11 25.40 -18.77
CA VAL A 13 -2.99 25.75 -19.65
C VAL A 13 -3.43 25.82 -21.12
N ASP A 14 -4.23 24.84 -21.57
CA ASP A 14 -4.82 24.86 -22.92
C ASP A 14 -5.66 26.13 -23.16
N TYR A 15 -6.52 26.47 -22.20
CA TYR A 15 -7.38 27.65 -22.27
C TYR A 15 -6.57 28.95 -22.32
N ASP A 16 -5.58 29.11 -21.45
CA ASP A 16 -4.70 30.28 -21.42
C ASP A 16 -3.91 30.42 -22.72
N SER A 17 -3.41 29.31 -23.26
CA SER A 17 -2.72 29.26 -24.55
C SER A 17 -3.62 29.76 -25.70
N GLN A 18 -4.85 29.24 -25.79
CA GLN A 18 -5.80 29.68 -26.83
C GLN A 18 -6.24 31.13 -26.64
N ARG A 19 -6.36 31.59 -25.39
CA ARG A 19 -6.70 32.98 -25.08
C ARG A 19 -5.62 33.94 -25.60
N HIS A 20 -4.35 33.62 -25.35
CA HIS A 20 -3.23 34.40 -25.88
C HIS A 20 -3.13 34.35 -27.40
N SER A 21 -3.31 33.16 -28.00
CA SER A 21 -3.34 32.97 -29.46
C SER A 21 -4.42 33.84 -30.13
N PHE A 22 -5.64 33.82 -29.59
CA PHE A 22 -6.76 34.60 -30.10
C PHE A 22 -6.55 36.11 -29.91
N GLN A 23 -5.99 36.53 -28.77
CA GLN A 23 -5.65 37.94 -28.53
C GLN A 23 -4.61 38.45 -29.55
N ALA A 24 -3.60 37.64 -29.88
CA ALA A 24 -2.62 37.97 -30.90
C ALA A 24 -3.23 38.05 -32.32
N LEU A 25 -4.24 37.22 -32.62
CA LEU A 25 -4.98 37.28 -33.88
C LEU A 25 -5.82 38.56 -34.00
N GLN A 26 -6.41 39.05 -32.90
CA GLN A 26 -7.21 40.29 -32.90
C GLN A 26 -6.37 41.56 -33.06
N THR A 27 -5.17 41.61 -32.47
CA THR A 27 -4.32 42.80 -32.52
C THR A 27 -3.62 42.99 -33.88
N ASN A 28 -3.57 41.95 -34.70
CA ASN A 28 -2.90 41.99 -36.01
C ASN A 28 -3.80 42.55 -37.12
N MET A 29 -3.93 43.89 -37.16
CA MET A 29 -4.81 44.59 -38.12
C MET A 29 -4.39 44.46 -39.60
N LYS A 30 -3.16 44.04 -39.92
CA LYS A 30 -2.63 44.00 -41.29
C LYS A 30 -3.02 42.73 -42.09
N LYS A 31 -3.60 41.72 -41.44
CA LYS A 31 -4.07 40.47 -42.06
C LYS A 31 -5.36 39.99 -41.40
N ARG A 32 -6.40 40.82 -41.47
CA ARG A 32 -7.72 40.49 -40.92
C ARG A 32 -8.41 39.46 -41.81
N ASP A 33 -8.21 38.20 -41.47
CA ASP A 33 -8.89 37.05 -42.08
C ASP A 33 -10.04 36.64 -41.16
N ASP A 34 -11.27 36.98 -41.56
CA ASP A 34 -12.48 36.73 -40.76
C ASP A 34 -12.72 35.22 -40.54
N VAL A 35 -12.29 34.36 -41.48
CA VAL A 35 -12.38 32.90 -41.32
C VAL A 35 -11.42 32.42 -40.23
N LYS A 36 -10.20 32.96 -40.21
CA LYS A 36 -9.20 32.63 -39.18
C LYS A 36 -9.62 33.13 -37.79
N ILE A 37 -10.21 34.32 -37.72
CA ILE A 37 -10.75 34.87 -36.48
C ILE A 37 -11.94 34.01 -35.98
N GLY A 38 -12.82 33.58 -36.88
CA GLY A 38 -13.91 32.66 -36.56
C GLY A 38 -13.42 31.36 -35.93
N LYS A 39 -12.46 30.69 -36.57
CA LYS A 39 -11.86 29.44 -36.05
C LYS A 39 -11.14 29.65 -34.71
N GLY A 40 -10.38 30.72 -34.57
CA GLY A 40 -9.69 31.03 -33.31
C GLY A 40 -10.66 31.28 -32.15
N ARG A 41 -11.82 31.90 -32.44
CA ARG A 41 -12.90 32.08 -31.45
C ARG A 41 -13.49 30.73 -31.04
N GLU A 42 -13.80 29.86 -31.99
CA GLU A 42 -14.37 28.54 -31.72
C GLU A 42 -13.45 27.69 -30.83
N GLN A 43 -12.15 27.64 -31.16
CA GLN A 43 -11.14 26.94 -30.36
C GLN A 43 -11.01 27.51 -28.94
N LEU A 44 -11.10 28.83 -28.79
CA LEU A 44 -11.09 29.47 -27.48
C LEU A 44 -12.32 29.08 -26.65
N GLU A 45 -13.52 29.14 -27.24
CA GLU A 45 -14.76 28.79 -26.54
C GLU A 45 -14.80 27.30 -26.16
N GLU A 46 -14.28 26.41 -27.01
CA GLU A 46 -14.18 24.98 -26.71
C GLU A 46 -13.22 24.70 -25.53
N ALA A 47 -12.03 25.31 -25.55
CA ALA A 47 -11.05 25.18 -24.48
C ALA A 47 -11.60 25.75 -23.16
N LYS A 48 -12.24 26.92 -23.22
CA LYS A 48 -12.92 27.55 -22.09
C LYS A 48 -14.00 26.66 -21.50
N ARG A 49 -14.92 26.16 -22.34
CA ARG A 49 -16.02 25.30 -21.90
C ARG A 49 -15.50 24.05 -21.19
N THR A 50 -14.50 23.40 -21.75
CA THR A 50 -13.93 22.17 -21.16
C THR A 50 -13.29 22.45 -19.80
N TYR A 51 -12.55 23.56 -19.69
CA TYR A 51 -11.97 23.99 -18.43
C TYR A 51 -13.04 24.35 -17.39
N GLU A 52 -14.05 25.15 -17.76
CA GLU A 52 -15.07 25.64 -16.84
C GLU A 52 -15.94 24.52 -16.26
N ILE A 53 -16.27 23.51 -17.07
CA ILE A 53 -16.99 22.31 -16.59
C ILE A 53 -16.18 21.62 -15.49
N LEU A 54 -14.92 21.27 -15.77
CA LEU A 54 -14.06 20.61 -14.79
C LEU A 54 -13.82 21.47 -13.54
N ASN A 55 -13.65 22.78 -13.74
CA ASN A 55 -13.42 23.72 -12.65
C ASN A 55 -14.64 23.86 -11.74
N SER A 56 -15.83 23.98 -12.32
CA SER A 56 -17.09 24.05 -11.56
C SER A 56 -17.32 22.77 -10.77
N GLU A 57 -17.19 21.61 -11.41
CA GLU A 57 -17.36 20.32 -10.74
C GLU A 57 -16.38 20.15 -9.58
N LEU A 58 -15.12 20.56 -9.74
CA LEU A 58 -14.14 20.48 -8.64
C LEU A 58 -14.45 21.46 -7.51
N HIS A 59 -15.00 22.64 -7.81
CA HIS A 59 -15.44 23.59 -6.78
C HIS A 59 -16.60 23.04 -5.94
N ASP A 60 -17.45 22.21 -6.52
CA ASP A 60 -18.55 21.55 -5.81
C ASP A 60 -18.07 20.28 -5.08
N GLU A 61 -17.29 19.43 -5.77
CA GLU A 61 -16.90 18.12 -5.26
C GLU A 61 -15.82 18.16 -4.17
N LEU A 62 -14.85 19.08 -4.24
CA LEU A 62 -13.74 19.11 -3.28
C LEU A 62 -14.22 19.45 -1.85
N PRO A 63 -15.05 20.48 -1.63
CA PRO A 63 -15.63 20.75 -0.31
C PRO A 63 -16.54 19.60 0.15
N ALA A 64 -17.38 19.07 -0.74
CA ALA A 64 -18.26 17.94 -0.40
C ALA A 64 -17.47 16.70 0.04
N LEU A 65 -16.37 16.39 -0.65
CA LEU A 65 -15.44 15.33 -0.27
C LEU A 65 -14.76 15.64 1.07
N PHE A 66 -14.36 16.89 1.30
CA PHE A 66 -13.74 17.32 2.56
C PHE A 66 -14.68 17.11 3.75
N ASP A 67 -15.95 17.47 3.61
CA ASP A 67 -16.97 17.36 4.66
C ASP A 67 -17.35 15.89 4.92
N SER A 68 -17.30 15.05 3.88
CA SER A 68 -17.58 13.61 4.02
C SER A 68 -16.64 12.88 4.98
N ARG A 69 -15.44 13.41 5.27
CA ARG A 69 -14.45 12.78 6.17
C ARG A 69 -15.03 12.44 7.53
N VAL A 70 -15.86 13.33 8.08
CA VAL A 70 -16.32 13.21 9.47
C VAL A 70 -17.24 12.02 9.57
N LEU A 71 -18.25 11.96 8.68
CA LEU A 71 -19.18 10.85 8.64
C LEU A 71 -18.45 9.54 8.32
N PHE A 72 -17.53 9.56 7.36
CA PHE A 72 -16.71 8.39 7.02
C PHE A 72 -15.96 7.83 8.24
N LEU A 73 -15.23 8.69 8.97
CA LEU A 73 -14.47 8.27 10.15
C LEU A 73 -15.38 7.80 11.27
N VAL A 74 -16.49 8.50 11.54
CA VAL A 74 -17.46 8.10 12.56
C VAL A 74 -18.02 6.71 12.26
N THR A 75 -18.45 6.45 11.03
CA THR A 75 -19.01 5.15 10.65
C THR A 75 -17.98 4.02 10.71
N ASN A 76 -16.75 4.25 10.25
CA ASN A 76 -15.71 3.23 10.28
C ASN A 76 -15.25 2.92 11.70
N LEU A 77 -14.97 3.96 12.51
CA LEU A 77 -14.53 3.77 13.89
C LEU A 77 -15.64 3.18 14.77
N GLN A 78 -16.90 3.57 14.56
CA GLN A 78 -18.03 2.96 15.26
C GLN A 78 -18.12 1.45 14.97
N THR A 79 -17.97 1.07 13.70
CA THR A 79 -17.95 -0.35 13.29
C THR A 79 -16.79 -1.09 13.96
N LEU A 80 -15.59 -0.51 13.92
CA LEU A 80 -14.40 -1.08 14.55
C LEU A 80 -14.59 -1.27 16.06
N PHE A 81 -14.98 -0.22 16.79
CA PHE A 81 -15.15 -0.29 18.24
C PHE A 81 -16.28 -1.23 18.66
N ASN A 82 -17.35 -1.34 17.87
CA ASN A 82 -18.40 -2.33 18.13
C ASN A 82 -17.86 -3.76 17.99
N ALA A 83 -17.07 -4.02 16.95
CA ALA A 83 -16.43 -5.32 16.75
C ALA A 83 -15.46 -5.65 17.89
N GLU A 84 -14.59 -4.71 18.28
CA GLU A 84 -13.66 -4.86 19.41
C GLU A 84 -14.39 -5.09 20.72
N HIS A 85 -15.42 -4.28 21.01
CA HIS A 85 -16.24 -4.43 22.21
C HIS A 85 -16.88 -5.82 22.27
N THR A 86 -17.46 -6.30 21.17
CA THR A 86 -18.01 -7.65 21.11
C THR A 86 -16.93 -8.70 21.32
N PHE A 87 -15.78 -8.61 20.64
CA PHE A 87 -14.69 -9.55 20.78
C PHE A 87 -14.18 -9.64 22.23
N HIS A 88 -13.89 -8.51 22.87
CA HIS A 88 -13.41 -8.49 24.25
C HIS A 88 -14.47 -8.97 25.23
N SER A 89 -15.74 -8.61 25.02
CA SER A 89 -16.85 -9.11 25.85
C SER A 89 -16.99 -10.63 25.80
N GLN A 90 -16.92 -11.23 24.61
CA GLN A 90 -16.99 -12.70 24.48
C GLN A 90 -15.72 -13.37 25.01
N SER A 91 -14.54 -12.80 24.74
CA SER A 91 -13.26 -13.32 25.24
C SER A 91 -13.25 -13.38 26.77
N SER A 92 -13.72 -12.32 27.44
CA SER A 92 -13.81 -12.30 28.90
C SER A 92 -14.71 -13.40 29.45
N LYS A 93 -15.84 -13.71 28.80
CA LYS A 93 -16.71 -14.82 29.22
C LYS A 93 -15.99 -16.16 29.13
N ILE A 94 -15.28 -16.41 28.03
CA ILE A 94 -14.48 -17.63 27.85
C ILE A 94 -13.40 -17.75 28.92
N PHE A 95 -12.72 -16.65 29.26
CA PHE A 95 -11.71 -16.67 30.32
C PHE A 95 -12.32 -16.96 31.70
N ASN A 96 -13.48 -16.39 32.02
CA ASN A 96 -14.17 -16.70 33.28
C ASN A 96 -14.61 -18.18 33.34
N GLU A 97 -15.10 -18.74 32.23
CA GLU A 97 -15.45 -20.17 32.16
C GLU A 97 -14.23 -21.07 32.37
N LEU A 98 -13.06 -20.68 31.83
CA LEU A 98 -11.81 -21.40 32.05
C LEU A 98 -11.35 -21.33 33.51
N GLU A 99 -11.45 -20.15 34.14
CA GLU A 99 -11.15 -19.95 35.56
C GLU A 99 -12.02 -20.87 36.43
N ASP A 100 -13.32 -20.92 36.19
CA ASP A 100 -14.26 -21.82 36.89
C ASP A 100 -13.87 -23.30 36.75
N ILE A 101 -13.40 -23.73 35.58
CA ILE A 101 -12.95 -25.11 35.34
C ILE A 101 -11.69 -25.40 36.14
N VAL A 102 -10.73 -24.48 36.15
CA VAL A 102 -9.48 -24.62 36.89
C VAL A 102 -9.74 -24.68 38.40
N ASP A 103 -10.62 -23.83 38.92
CA ASP A 103 -11.00 -23.82 40.34
C ASP A 103 -11.70 -25.10 40.77
N LYS A 104 -12.61 -25.63 39.95
CA LYS A 104 -13.24 -26.94 40.19
C LYS A 104 -12.20 -28.05 40.22
N LEU A 105 -11.28 -28.08 39.25
CA LEU A 105 -10.21 -29.07 39.20
C LEU A 105 -9.31 -29.00 40.43
N ALA A 106 -8.93 -27.80 40.87
CA ALA A 106 -8.14 -27.59 42.07
C ALA A 106 -8.87 -28.11 43.33
N THR A 107 -10.17 -27.81 43.44
CA THR A 107 -11.02 -28.26 44.54
C THR A 107 -11.15 -29.78 44.57
N ASP A 108 -11.42 -30.42 43.43
CA ASP A 108 -11.58 -31.87 43.32
C ASP A 108 -10.27 -32.62 43.58
N SER A 109 -9.14 -32.05 43.14
CA SER A 109 -7.79 -32.55 43.45
C SER A 109 -7.52 -32.56 44.96
N GLN A 110 -7.81 -31.46 45.65
CA GLN A 110 -7.64 -31.35 47.11
C GLN A 110 -8.55 -32.31 47.89
N ARG A 111 -9.75 -32.59 47.37
CA ARG A 111 -10.69 -33.56 47.96
C ARG A 111 -10.26 -35.01 47.76
N GLY A 112 -9.19 -35.27 47.00
CA GLY A 112 -8.73 -36.62 46.72
C GLY A 112 -9.62 -37.40 45.75
N SER A 113 -10.53 -36.72 45.03
CA SER A 113 -11.42 -37.33 44.04
C SER A 113 -10.65 -38.06 42.92
N TYR A 114 -9.41 -37.65 42.67
CA TYR A 114 -8.51 -38.26 41.69
C TYR A 114 -7.39 -39.12 42.31
N SER A 115 -7.49 -39.49 43.60
CA SER A 115 -6.52 -40.39 44.23
C SER A 115 -6.64 -41.80 43.65
N VAL A 116 -5.60 -42.24 42.92
CA VAL A 116 -5.50 -43.61 42.42
C VAL A 116 -5.41 -44.55 43.62
N LYS A 117 -6.40 -45.46 43.78
CA LYS A 117 -6.35 -46.52 44.79
C LYS A 117 -5.05 -47.31 44.61
N LYS A 118 -4.17 -47.27 45.61
CA LYS A 118 -3.06 -48.22 45.70
C LYS A 118 -3.66 -49.62 45.78
N THR A 119 -3.47 -50.40 44.73
CA THR A 119 -3.72 -51.84 44.79
C THR A 119 -2.67 -52.43 45.73
N ASN A 120 -3.11 -52.90 46.89
CA ASN A 120 -2.31 -53.77 47.74
C ASN A 120 -2.21 -55.13 47.05
N GLY A 121 -1.24 -55.26 46.15
CA GLY A 121 -0.99 -56.50 45.42
C GLY A 121 0.42 -56.47 44.87
N THR A 122 1.25 -57.35 45.43
CA THR A 122 2.61 -57.67 45.02
C THR A 122 2.72 -57.84 43.51
N ASN A 123 3.12 -56.80 42.80
CA ASN A 123 3.87 -56.84 41.54
C ASN A 123 4.32 -55.42 41.22
N SER A 124 5.60 -55.14 41.46
CA SER A 124 6.23 -53.87 41.14
C SER A 124 6.29 -53.69 39.63
N LEU A 125 5.33 -52.95 39.07
CA LEU A 125 5.50 -52.32 37.75
C LEU A 125 6.46 -51.14 37.90
N PRO A 126 7.36 -50.89 36.91
CA PRO A 126 8.34 -49.82 37.03
C PRO A 126 7.65 -48.46 37.11
N ARG A 127 7.96 -47.71 38.16
CA ARG A 127 7.63 -46.29 38.28
C ARG A 127 8.16 -45.56 37.02
N PRO A 128 7.34 -44.83 36.25
CA PRO A 128 7.87 -43.96 35.21
C PRO A 128 8.80 -42.94 35.87
N LYS A 129 10.06 -42.93 35.45
CA LYS A 129 10.99 -41.86 35.83
C LYS A 129 10.38 -40.54 35.36
N SER A 130 10.37 -39.55 36.24
CA SER A 130 9.95 -38.19 35.96
C SER A 130 10.57 -37.68 34.66
N LEU A 131 9.74 -37.49 33.63
CA LEU A 131 10.07 -36.68 32.46
C LEU A 131 9.77 -35.23 32.81
N LEU A 132 10.57 -34.66 33.70
CA LEU A 132 10.78 -33.22 33.78
C LEU A 132 12.25 -33.01 33.41
N LYS A 133 12.49 -32.94 32.10
CA LYS A 133 13.77 -32.46 31.59
C LYS A 133 13.67 -31.50 30.41
N ASP A 134 12.47 -31.19 29.92
CA ASP A 134 12.26 -30.17 28.89
C ASP A 134 10.96 -29.40 29.18
N SER A 135 11.03 -28.44 30.10
CA SER A 135 10.16 -27.26 30.04
C SER A 135 11.09 -26.04 30.02
N PRO A 136 10.93 -25.11 29.07
CA PRO A 136 11.81 -23.95 28.96
C PRO A 136 11.58 -23.05 30.18
N GLU A 137 12.67 -22.68 30.84
CA GLU A 137 12.66 -21.69 31.91
C GLU A 137 12.04 -20.39 31.38
N LEU A 138 11.03 -19.87 32.08
CA LEU A 138 10.59 -18.49 31.93
C LEU A 138 11.72 -17.60 32.46
N ILE A 139 12.62 -17.19 31.57
CA ILE A 139 13.65 -16.20 31.87
C ILE A 139 12.98 -14.83 31.96
N ILE A 140 12.68 -14.42 33.19
CA ILE A 140 12.36 -13.04 33.56
C ILE A 140 13.69 -12.28 33.61
N ASN A 141 13.98 -11.45 32.60
CA ASN A 141 15.12 -10.54 32.63
C ASN A 141 14.65 -9.08 32.81
N ASN A 142 14.76 -8.61 34.06
CA ASN A 142 14.86 -7.19 34.40
C ASN A 142 16.30 -6.90 34.84
N LEU A 143 17.09 -6.15 34.05
CA LEU A 143 18.11 -5.15 34.48
C LEU A 143 18.72 -4.42 33.24
N PRO A 144 19.44 -3.28 33.37
CA PRO A 144 19.22 -2.02 32.64
C PRO A 144 20.15 -1.81 31.43
N PRO A 145 19.97 -0.73 30.62
CA PRO A 145 20.70 -0.57 29.37
C PRO A 145 22.15 -0.11 29.61
N SER A 146 23.11 -0.90 29.14
CA SER A 146 24.50 -0.45 29.00
C SER A 146 24.70 0.18 27.64
N ARG A 147 25.06 1.46 27.70
CA ARG A 147 25.42 2.36 26.61
C ARG A 147 26.86 2.06 26.18
N ALA A 148 27.06 1.71 24.91
CA ALA A 148 28.38 1.78 24.28
C ALA A 148 28.23 2.51 22.93
N SER A 149 28.84 3.68 22.89
CA SER A 149 29.00 4.57 21.73
C SER A 149 30.31 4.29 20.99
N ASP A 150 30.35 4.77 19.74
CA ASP A 150 31.50 5.11 18.89
C ASP A 150 32.21 3.96 18.14
N THR A 151 32.60 4.05 16.85
CA THR A 151 32.66 5.17 15.88
C THR A 151 32.93 4.65 14.44
N ASN A 152 32.43 5.44 13.45
CA ASN A 152 33.03 5.82 12.15
C ASN A 152 32.98 4.99 10.83
N LYS A 153 32.54 5.73 9.78
CA LYS A 153 32.81 5.70 8.31
C LYS A 153 32.10 4.62 7.47
N SER A 154 31.39 4.86 6.34
CA SER A 154 31.33 5.95 5.34
C SER A 154 29.96 5.90 4.59
N PRO A 155 29.58 6.90 3.76
CA PRO A 155 28.20 7.07 3.28
C PRO A 155 27.98 6.53 1.85
N THR A 156 27.25 5.42 1.67
CA THR A 156 26.73 5.02 0.34
C THR A 156 25.36 4.32 0.35
N LYS A 157 24.73 4.06 1.49
CA LYS A 157 23.45 3.32 1.57
C LYS A 157 22.26 4.22 1.90
N LYS A 158 21.76 5.00 0.94
CA LYS A 158 20.51 5.76 1.11
C LYS A 158 19.47 5.55 0.00
N VAL A 159 19.76 4.71 -1.00
CA VAL A 159 18.86 4.50 -2.15
C VAL A 159 18.02 3.22 -2.00
N GLU A 160 18.51 2.22 -1.26
CA GLU A 160 17.86 0.91 -1.11
C GLU A 160 16.66 0.87 -0.14
N GLU A 161 16.39 1.93 0.65
CA GLU A 161 15.36 1.90 1.71
C GLU A 161 13.93 2.30 1.27
N VAL A 162 13.71 2.67 0.00
CA VAL A 162 12.40 3.18 -0.47
C VAL A 162 11.60 2.15 -1.28
N TYR A 163 12.26 1.14 -1.87
CA TYR A 163 11.61 0.18 -2.75
C TYR A 163 11.76 -1.25 -2.23
N ASP A 164 10.64 -1.93 -1.97
CA ASP A 164 10.61 -3.33 -1.57
C ASP A 164 11.03 -4.23 -2.75
N ILE A 165 12.32 -4.60 -2.79
CA ILE A 165 12.84 -5.55 -3.77
C ILE A 165 12.49 -6.97 -3.31
N PRO A 166 11.78 -7.79 -4.12
CA PRO A 166 11.47 -9.16 -3.77
C PRO A 166 12.74 -9.99 -3.53
N VAL A 167 12.75 -10.84 -2.51
CA VAL A 167 13.91 -11.71 -2.14
C VAL A 167 14.34 -12.64 -3.27
N GLU A 168 13.42 -12.97 -4.18
CA GLU A 168 13.67 -13.83 -5.34
C GLU A 168 14.29 -13.08 -6.53
N ALA A 169 14.42 -11.76 -6.47
CA ALA A 169 14.95 -10.94 -7.56
C ALA A 169 16.49 -10.91 -7.55
N SER A 170 17.11 -11.16 -8.70
CA SER A 170 18.53 -10.90 -8.89
C SER A 170 18.79 -9.41 -9.10
N THR A 171 19.68 -8.83 -8.30
CA THR A 171 20.14 -7.43 -8.40
C THR A 171 21.55 -7.30 -8.99
N GLU A 172 22.18 -8.42 -9.37
CA GLU A 172 23.54 -8.43 -9.92
C GLU A 172 23.56 -8.16 -11.43
N HIS A 173 24.56 -7.43 -11.92
CA HIS A 173 24.78 -7.13 -13.34
C HIS A 173 23.65 -6.35 -14.06
N LEU A 174 23.00 -5.42 -13.35
CA LEU A 174 21.96 -4.58 -13.93
C LEU A 174 22.51 -3.27 -14.53
N PRO A 175 21.91 -2.75 -15.62
CA PRO A 175 22.21 -1.41 -16.11
C PRO A 175 21.94 -0.33 -15.05
N PRO A 176 22.63 0.83 -15.10
CA PRO A 176 22.36 1.95 -14.20
C PRO A 176 20.87 2.34 -14.20
N GLY A 177 20.27 2.46 -13.02
CA GLY A 177 18.85 2.84 -12.84
C GLY A 177 17.85 1.68 -12.90
N VAL A 178 18.31 0.44 -13.10
CA VAL A 178 17.47 -0.76 -13.02
C VAL A 178 17.59 -1.39 -11.63
N LEU A 179 16.46 -1.58 -10.95
CA LEU A 179 16.39 -2.19 -9.63
C LEU A 179 16.44 -3.72 -9.71
N TYR A 180 15.61 -4.30 -10.58
CA TYR A 180 15.55 -5.74 -10.88
C TYR A 180 14.80 -5.98 -12.19
N ARG A 181 14.73 -7.24 -12.63
CA ARG A 181 13.97 -7.63 -13.83
C ARG A 181 12.82 -8.55 -13.43
N VAL A 182 11.74 -8.45 -14.19
CA VAL A 182 10.57 -9.31 -14.02
C VAL A 182 10.16 -9.91 -15.35
N LYS A 183 9.54 -11.09 -15.30
CA LYS A 183 8.92 -11.74 -16.44
C LYS A 183 7.41 -11.71 -16.30
N ALA A 184 6.71 -11.28 -17.34
CA ALA A 184 5.26 -11.29 -17.40
C ALA A 184 4.70 -12.72 -17.33
N THR A 185 3.82 -12.98 -16.37
CA THR A 185 3.07 -14.24 -16.24
C THR A 185 1.69 -14.14 -16.89
N TYR A 186 1.17 -12.93 -17.03
CA TYR A 186 -0.10 -12.62 -17.70
C TYR A 186 0.11 -11.50 -18.72
N LYS A 187 -0.78 -11.42 -19.72
CA LYS A 187 -0.83 -10.27 -20.63
C LYS A 187 -1.45 -9.08 -19.91
N TYR A 188 -0.90 -7.91 -20.12
CA TYR A 188 -1.47 -6.66 -19.64
C TYR A 188 -1.57 -5.65 -20.79
N THR A 189 -2.71 -4.98 -20.92
CA THR A 189 -2.94 -3.94 -21.93
C THR A 189 -3.20 -2.64 -21.17
N ARG A 190 -2.42 -1.61 -21.48
CA ARG A 190 -2.52 -0.30 -20.85
C ARG A 190 -3.92 0.28 -21.04
N GLU A 191 -4.44 0.87 -19.99
CA GLU A 191 -5.70 1.61 -19.95
C GLU A 191 -5.46 3.12 -19.97
N ASP A 192 -4.30 3.58 -19.49
CA ASP A 192 -3.89 4.98 -19.46
C ASP A 192 -2.55 5.20 -20.19
N VAL A 193 -2.18 6.46 -20.43
CA VAL A 193 -1.01 6.84 -21.25
C VAL A 193 0.33 6.63 -20.55
N ASP A 194 0.32 6.58 -19.23
CA ASP A 194 1.43 6.34 -18.32
C ASP A 194 1.65 4.85 -18.01
N GLU A 195 0.79 3.96 -18.52
CA GLU A 195 0.85 2.52 -18.28
C GLU A 195 1.58 1.76 -19.40
N LEU A 196 2.24 0.65 -19.02
CA LEU A 196 3.06 -0.19 -19.89
C LEU A 196 2.34 -1.50 -20.23
N SER A 197 1.98 -1.69 -21.50
CA SER A 197 1.41 -2.97 -21.98
C SER A 197 2.49 -4.01 -22.17
N PHE A 198 2.23 -5.30 -21.96
CA PHE A 198 3.15 -6.39 -22.32
C PHE A 198 2.43 -7.71 -22.58
N ASP A 199 3.09 -8.58 -23.33
CA ASP A 199 2.62 -9.95 -23.57
C ASP A 199 3.22 -10.95 -22.56
N VAL A 200 2.56 -12.11 -22.42
CA VAL A 200 3.03 -13.19 -21.55
C VAL A 200 4.45 -13.60 -21.93
N GLY A 201 5.33 -13.66 -20.94
CA GLY A 201 6.72 -14.06 -21.10
C GLY A 201 7.70 -12.92 -21.45
N GLU A 202 7.20 -11.71 -21.71
CA GLU A 202 8.02 -10.53 -21.93
C GLU A 202 8.80 -10.15 -20.65
N ILE A 203 10.03 -9.66 -20.81
CA ILE A 203 10.88 -9.23 -19.70
C ILE A 203 10.85 -7.71 -19.59
N VAL A 204 10.53 -7.21 -18.41
CA VAL A 204 10.49 -5.79 -18.09
C VAL A 204 11.56 -5.48 -17.05
N SER A 205 12.29 -4.38 -17.24
CA SER A 205 13.24 -3.88 -16.25
C SER A 205 12.50 -2.96 -15.29
N VAL A 206 12.47 -3.29 -14.01
CA VAL A 206 11.86 -2.44 -12.97
C VAL A 206 12.85 -1.34 -12.63
N VAL A 207 12.37 -0.11 -12.65
CA VAL A 207 13.15 1.10 -12.43
C VAL A 207 12.50 1.96 -11.35
N GLU A 208 13.20 2.98 -10.87
CA GLU A 208 12.63 3.96 -9.95
C GLU A 208 11.58 4.83 -10.64
N TYR A 209 10.65 5.35 -9.85
CA TYR A 209 9.72 6.38 -10.29
C TYR A 209 10.48 7.69 -10.51
N ASP A 210 10.06 8.46 -11.51
CA ASP A 210 10.63 9.79 -11.73
C ASP A 210 10.22 10.76 -10.60
N ASP A 211 9.02 10.56 -10.04
CA ASP A 211 8.53 11.22 -8.83
C ASP A 211 8.08 10.17 -7.79
N PRO A 212 8.71 10.09 -6.60
CA PRO A 212 8.29 9.17 -5.54
C PRO A 212 6.83 9.33 -5.09
N ASP A 213 6.24 10.52 -5.24
CA ASP A 213 4.84 10.77 -4.87
C ASP A 213 3.83 10.13 -5.85
N GLU A 214 4.29 9.66 -7.01
CA GLU A 214 3.50 8.92 -8.00
C GLU A 214 3.48 7.40 -7.76
N GLN A 215 4.20 6.90 -6.75
CA GLN A 215 4.24 5.47 -6.45
C GLN A 215 2.89 4.98 -5.90
N GLU A 216 2.24 4.08 -6.66
CA GLU A 216 1.00 3.43 -6.26
C GLU A 216 1.25 2.02 -5.69
N GLU A 217 0.58 1.68 -4.60
CA GLU A 217 0.70 0.35 -3.97
C GLU A 217 0.25 -0.75 -4.94
N GLY A 218 1.11 -1.76 -5.15
CA GLY A 218 0.86 -2.86 -6.09
C GLY A 218 1.25 -2.56 -7.55
N TRP A 219 1.78 -1.37 -7.84
CA TRP A 219 2.25 -0.99 -9.17
C TRP A 219 3.77 -0.80 -9.21
N LEU A 220 4.37 -1.19 -10.34
CA LEU A 220 5.79 -1.06 -10.60
C LEU A 220 6.01 -0.14 -11.79
N MET A 221 7.06 0.66 -11.72
CA MET A 221 7.55 1.42 -12.87
C MET A 221 8.49 0.54 -13.69
N GLY A 222 8.14 0.33 -14.96
CA GLY A 222 8.85 -0.57 -15.87
C GLY A 222 9.43 0.14 -17.08
N MET A 223 10.53 -0.40 -17.59
CA MET A 223 11.09 -0.03 -18.89
C MET A 223 11.35 -1.29 -19.72
N LYS A 224 10.84 -1.28 -20.96
CA LYS A 224 11.07 -2.32 -21.96
C LYS A 224 12.39 -2.11 -22.70
N GLU A 225 12.82 -3.15 -23.41
CA GLU A 225 14.01 -3.10 -24.27
C GLU A 225 13.87 -2.07 -25.42
N ASN A 226 12.64 -1.82 -25.89
CA ASN A 226 12.36 -0.79 -26.91
C ASN A 226 12.40 0.65 -26.36
N GLY A 227 12.68 0.83 -25.06
CA GLY A 227 12.72 2.13 -24.37
C GLY A 227 11.36 2.67 -23.91
N GLU A 228 10.27 1.92 -24.11
CA GLU A 228 8.96 2.31 -23.58
C GLU A 228 8.96 2.16 -22.06
N LYS A 229 8.61 3.24 -21.36
CA LYS A 229 8.52 3.31 -19.90
C LYS A 229 7.06 3.50 -19.49
N GLY A 230 6.65 2.86 -18.41
CA GLY A 230 5.33 3.05 -17.83
C GLY A 230 5.04 2.13 -16.66
N MET A 231 3.89 2.38 -16.05
CA MET A 231 3.36 1.70 -14.89
C MET A 231 2.72 0.38 -15.24
N PHE A 232 2.89 -0.63 -14.39
CA PHE A 232 2.20 -1.90 -14.55
C PHE A 232 1.92 -2.64 -13.23
N PRO A 233 0.89 -3.50 -13.17
CA PRO A 233 0.53 -4.21 -11.96
C PRO A 233 1.55 -5.30 -11.61
N ALA A 234 2.07 -5.27 -10.38
CA ALA A 234 3.14 -6.16 -9.94
C ALA A 234 2.75 -7.65 -10.02
N ASN A 235 1.50 -7.97 -9.69
CA ASN A 235 0.96 -9.35 -9.67
C ASN A 235 0.84 -10.01 -11.06
N PHE A 236 1.09 -9.26 -12.15
CA PHE A 236 1.13 -9.79 -13.51
C PHE A 236 2.52 -10.28 -13.91
N THR A 237 3.50 -10.19 -13.00
CA THR A 237 4.89 -10.52 -13.25
C THR A 237 5.50 -11.36 -12.13
N ARG A 238 6.64 -11.98 -12.41
CA ARG A 238 7.47 -12.70 -11.45
C ARG A 238 8.91 -12.17 -11.52
N PRO A 239 9.58 -11.97 -10.38
CA PRO A 239 11.01 -11.66 -10.36
C PRO A 239 11.84 -12.69 -11.12
N LEU A 240 12.95 -12.22 -11.70
CA LEU A 240 13.97 -13.04 -12.37
C LEU A 240 15.27 -13.08 -11.55
#